data_AF-A0A0J5GWU6-F1
#
_entry.id   AF-A0A0J5GWU6-F1
#
_cell.length_a   1.000
_cell.length_b   1.000
_cell.length_c   1.000
_cell.angle_alpha   90.00
_cell.angle_beta   90.00
_cell.angle_gamma   90.00
#
_symmetry.space_group_name_H-M   'P 1'
#
loop_
_entity.id
_entity.type
_entity.pdbx_description
1 polymer ?
#
loop_
_entity_poly.entity_id
_entity_poly.type
_entity_poly.pdbx_seq_one_letter_code
_entity_poly.pdbx_strand_id
1 'polypeptide(L)'
;MGLEAKLTYSESGPDSVMLHFVVENTGGSSEKVTFRSGQRYDYILYRDGARIEQFSQGKMFTMIYEEIMVAAGQELSFDIPLKNLQPGRHKVIVWLADSDWPDVRDRLEFDV
;
A
#
# COMPACT_ATOMS: atom_id res chain seq x y z
N MET A 1 17.86 9.11 -6.39
CA MET A 1 17.00 8.15 -5.65
C MET A 1 16.12 8.96 -4.73
N GLY A 2 14.88 8.51 -4.55
CA GLY A 2 13.78 9.23 -3.91
C GLY A 2 12.95 8.25 -3.07
N LEU A 3 11.62 8.30 -3.17
CA LEU A 3 10.76 7.35 -2.46
C LEU A 3 10.75 5.96 -3.13
N GLU A 4 10.91 4.92 -2.33
CA GLU A 4 10.82 3.51 -2.73
C GLU A 4 9.80 2.78 -1.88
N ALA A 5 9.05 1.88 -2.50
CA ALA A 5 8.06 1.06 -1.83
C ALA A 5 8.61 -0.34 -1.55
N LYS A 6 8.27 -0.88 -0.38
CA LYS A 6 8.51 -2.27 0.00
C LYS A 6 7.24 -2.85 0.60
N LEU A 7 6.86 -4.03 0.14
CA LEU A 7 5.71 -4.76 0.64
C LEU A 7 6.15 -6.12 1.16
N THR A 8 5.77 -6.41 2.41
CA THR A 8 5.87 -7.75 3.00
C THR A 8 4.52 -8.13 3.59
N TYR A 9 4.38 -9.37 4.04
CA TYR A 9 3.19 -9.80 4.76
C TYR A 9 3.54 -10.74 5.90
N SER A 10 2.62 -10.84 6.85
CA SER A 10 2.61 -11.85 7.91
C SER A 10 1.24 -12.51 8.00
N GLU A 11 1.20 -13.80 8.33
CA GLU A 11 -0.05 -14.49 8.65
C GLU A 11 -0.64 -13.89 9.94
N SER A 12 -1.92 -13.52 9.89
CA SER A 12 -2.65 -12.98 11.05
C SER A 12 -3.85 -13.84 11.47
N GLY A 13 -4.11 -14.92 10.72
CA GLY A 13 -5.11 -15.94 10.99
C GLY A 13 -5.20 -16.96 9.84
N PRO A 14 -6.07 -17.98 9.95
CA PRO A 14 -6.20 -19.03 8.93
C PRO A 14 -6.64 -18.53 7.54
N ASP A 15 -7.35 -17.41 7.48
CA ASP A 15 -7.91 -16.80 6.27
C ASP A 15 -7.58 -15.30 6.19
N SER A 16 -6.51 -14.89 6.86
CA SER A 16 -6.21 -13.47 7.10
C SER A 16 -4.70 -13.22 7.10
N VAL A 17 -4.27 -12.19 6.38
CA VAL A 17 -2.88 -11.72 6.37
C VAL A 17 -2.80 -10.24 6.70
N MET A 18 -1.72 -9.83 7.35
CA MET A 18 -1.37 -8.42 7.51
C MET A 18 -0.31 -8.08 6.47
N LEU A 19 -0.60 -7.11 5.59
CA LEU A 19 0.43 -6.54 4.74
C LEU A 19 1.14 -5.41 5.46
N HIS A 20 2.46 -5.37 5.33
CA HIS A 20 3.30 -4.27 5.81
C HIS A 20 3.81 -3.52 4.59
N PHE A 21 3.17 -2.39 4.29
CA PHE A 21 3.56 -1.51 3.18
C PHE A 21 4.39 -0.36 3.72
N VAL A 22 5.65 -0.29 3.31
CA VAL A 22 6.61 0.72 3.73
C VAL A 22 6.99 1.56 2.53
N VAL A 23 6.96 2.88 2.68
CA VAL A 23 7.51 3.83 1.72
C VAL A 23 8.69 4.53 2.37
N GLU A 24 9.90 4.20 1.94
CA GLU A 24 11.15 4.74 2.48
C GLU A 24 11.72 5.79 1.51
N ASN A 25 12.25 6.88 2.06
CA ASN A 25 13.07 7.80 1.29
C ASN A 25 14.53 7.32 1.26
N THR A 26 14.91 6.65 0.18
CA THR A 26 16.29 6.17 -0.07
C THR A 26 17.18 7.25 -0.70
N GLY A 27 16.63 8.45 -0.92
CA GLY A 27 17.31 9.61 -1.45
C GLY A 27 18.18 10.37 -0.44
N GLY A 28 18.89 11.39 -0.94
CA GLY A 28 19.72 12.28 -0.13
C GLY A 28 19.02 13.58 0.31
N SER A 29 17.81 13.83 -0.16
CA SER A 29 17.00 15.02 0.12
C SER A 29 15.67 14.65 0.73
N SER A 30 15.02 15.60 1.41
CA SER A 30 13.66 15.41 1.90
C SER A 30 12.69 15.41 0.71
N GLU A 31 11.83 14.40 0.65
CA GLU A 31 10.82 14.22 -0.40
C GLU A 31 9.44 14.57 0.14
N LYS A 32 8.61 15.22 -0.68
CA LYS A 32 7.26 15.62 -0.28
C LYS A 32 6.24 14.58 -0.74
N VAL A 33 5.41 14.12 0.18
CA VAL A 33 4.23 13.31 -0.09
C VAL A 33 2.96 14.13 0.14
N THR A 34 2.07 14.14 -0.84
CA THR A 34 0.83 14.92 -0.88
C THR A 34 -0.38 13.99 -0.92
N PHE A 35 -1.21 14.06 0.11
CA PHE A 35 -2.51 13.39 0.15
C PHE A 35 -3.62 14.41 -0.08
N ARG A 36 -4.44 14.17 -1.12
CA ARG A 36 -5.58 15.05 -1.46
C ARG A 36 -6.91 14.60 -0.83
N SER A 37 -6.88 13.48 -0.10
CA SER A 37 -7.99 12.97 0.69
C SER A 37 -7.44 12.16 1.87
N GLY A 38 -8.33 11.62 2.70
CA GLY A 38 -7.96 10.69 3.76
C GLY A 38 -7.41 9.35 3.27
N GLN A 39 -7.41 9.08 1.97
CA GLN A 39 -6.78 7.91 1.39
C GLN A 39 -5.25 8.06 1.44
N ARG A 40 -4.56 7.12 2.10
CA ARG A 40 -3.09 7.09 2.20
C ARG A 40 -2.42 6.10 1.26
N TYR A 41 -3.13 5.06 0.91
CA TYR A 41 -2.71 4.03 -0.05
C TYR A 41 -3.93 3.54 -0.82
N ASP A 42 -3.68 2.79 -1.87
CA ASP A 42 -4.69 1.93 -2.48
C ASP A 42 -4.06 0.58 -2.81
N TYR A 43 -4.89 -0.42 -3.03
CA TYR A 43 -4.43 -1.72 -3.47
C TYR A 43 -5.44 -2.40 -4.38
N ILE A 44 -4.94 -3.34 -5.18
CA ILE A 44 -5.77 -4.31 -5.90
C ILE A 44 -5.36 -5.71 -5.47
N LEU A 45 -6.33 -6.49 -5.04
CA LEU A 45 -6.18 -7.90 -4.72
C LEU A 45 -6.71 -8.76 -5.88
N TYR A 46 -5.90 -9.73 -6.25
CA TYR A 46 -6.21 -10.73 -7.27
C TYR A 46 -6.17 -12.12 -6.66
N ARG A 47 -6.98 -13.02 -7.21
CA ARG A 47 -6.90 -14.46 -6.98
C ARG A 47 -7.03 -15.15 -8.33
N ASP A 48 -6.14 -16.10 -8.60
CA ASP A 48 -6.11 -16.85 -9.87
C ASP A 48 -6.15 -15.94 -11.12
N GLY A 49 -5.52 -14.76 -11.03
CA GLY A 49 -5.49 -13.75 -12.10
C GLY A 49 -6.74 -12.88 -12.22
N ALA A 50 -7.82 -13.16 -11.49
CA ALA A 50 -9.02 -12.33 -11.45
C ALA A 50 -8.91 -11.27 -10.35
N ARG A 51 -9.26 -10.02 -10.67
CA ARG A 51 -9.37 -8.94 -9.67
C ARG A 51 -10.58 -9.22 -8.78
N ILE A 52 -10.36 -9.36 -7.48
CA ILE A 52 -11.44 -9.62 -6.51
C ILE A 52 -11.77 -8.38 -5.66
N GLU A 53 -10.80 -7.50 -5.42
CA GLU A 53 -11.01 -6.28 -4.64
C GLU A 53 -10.09 -5.15 -5.10
N GLN A 54 -10.58 -3.92 -5.02
CA GLN A 54 -9.75 -2.71 -4.95
C GLN A 54 -10.16 -1.92 -3.72
N PHE A 55 -9.21 -1.50 -2.89
CA PHE A 55 -9.49 -0.89 -1.59
C PHE A 55 -10.35 0.38 -1.69
N SER A 56 -10.06 1.24 -2.66
CA SER A 56 -10.84 2.45 -2.90
C SER A 56 -12.25 2.20 -3.45
N GLN A 57 -12.53 1.02 -4.00
CA GLN A 57 -13.81 0.74 -4.65
C GLN A 57 -14.96 0.75 -3.62
N GLY A 58 -15.92 1.65 -3.83
CA GLY A 58 -17.09 1.79 -2.97
C GLY A 58 -16.82 2.49 -1.63
N LYS A 59 -15.60 2.99 -1.40
CA LYS A 59 -15.26 3.78 -0.21
C LYS A 59 -15.34 5.27 -0.51
N MET A 60 -15.79 6.03 0.50
CA MET A 60 -15.67 7.48 0.50
C MET A 60 -14.54 7.86 1.47
N PHE A 61 -13.64 8.71 1.01
CA PHE A 61 -12.58 9.29 1.84
C PHE A 61 -12.91 10.74 2.12
N THR A 62 -12.67 11.19 3.35
CA THR A 62 -12.81 12.61 3.70
C THR A 62 -11.88 13.43 2.82
N MET A 63 -12.38 14.54 2.28
CA MET A 63 -11.56 15.49 1.53
C MET A 63 -10.71 16.30 2.52
N ILE A 64 -9.48 15.86 2.72
CA ILE A 64 -8.48 16.53 3.55
C ILE A 64 -7.18 16.60 2.74
N TYR A 65 -6.61 17.80 2.68
CA TYR A 65 -5.32 18.04 2.05
C TYR A 65 -4.23 17.97 3.10
N GLU A 66 -3.21 17.17 2.86
CA GLU A 66 -2.09 16.99 3.77
C GLU A 66 -0.79 16.82 2.99
N GLU A 67 0.26 17.52 3.44
CA GLU A 67 1.61 17.35 2.94
C GLU A 67 2.50 16.84 4.06
N ILE A 68 3.28 15.80 3.75
CA ILE A 68 4.24 15.21 4.67
C ILE A 68 5.62 15.29 4.02
N MET A 69 6.59 15.82 4.76
CA MET A 69 8.00 15.78 4.36
C MET A 69 8.62 14.51 4.93
N VAL A 70 9.07 13.61 4.05
CA VAL A 70 9.78 12.38 4.43
C VAL A 70 11.27 12.68 4.27
N ALA A 71 11.98 12.84 5.39
CA ALA A 71 13.42 13.11 5.34
C ALA A 71 14.20 11.89 4.80
N ALA A 72 15.45 12.11 4.38
CA ALA A 72 16.34 11.03 3.95
C ALA A 72 16.46 9.95 5.03
N GLY A 73 16.24 8.68 4.65
CA GLY A 73 16.25 7.54 5.55
C GLY A 73 15.01 7.42 6.47
N GLN A 74 13.99 8.26 6.29
CA GLN A 74 12.70 8.09 6.98
C GLN A 74 11.71 7.30 6.11
N GLU A 75 10.72 6.74 6.78
CA GLU A 75 9.68 5.92 6.17
C GLU A 75 8.27 6.32 6.60
N LEU A 76 7.30 6.02 5.73
CA LEU A 76 5.88 5.93 6.05
C LEU A 76 5.50 4.44 6.05
N SER A 77 4.87 3.99 7.13
CA SER A 77 4.56 2.57 7.32
C SER A 77 3.05 2.38 7.49
N PHE A 78 2.48 1.46 6.71
CA PHE A 78 1.05 1.21 6.64
C PHE A 78 0.77 -0.29 6.81
N ASP A 79 0.06 -0.62 7.89
CA ASP A 79 -0.44 -1.98 8.11
C ASP A 79 -1.83 -2.13 7.47
N ILE A 80 -1.97 -3.10 6.57
CA ILE A 80 -3.17 -3.31 5.77
C ILE A 80 -3.71 -4.73 6.05
N PRO A 81 -4.80 -4.84 6.83
CA PRO A 81 -5.38 -6.15 7.11
C PRO A 81 -6.19 -6.64 5.90
N LEU A 82 -5.84 -7.81 5.39
CA LEU A 82 -6.65 -8.58 4.45
C LEU A 82 -7.34 -9.72 5.20
N LYS A 83 -8.65 -9.84 5.07
CA LYS A 83 -9.49 -10.78 5.82
C LYS A 83 -10.45 -11.51 4.90
N ASN A 84 -10.99 -12.63 5.38
CA ASN A 84 -11.93 -13.49 4.64
C ASN A 84 -11.35 -13.98 3.30
N LEU A 85 -10.05 -14.28 3.30
CA LEU A 85 -9.34 -14.76 2.12
C LEU A 85 -9.71 -16.22 1.88
N GLN A 86 -10.13 -16.53 0.67
CA GLN A 86 -10.40 -17.91 0.30
C GLN A 86 -9.07 -18.64 0.05
N PRO A 87 -8.96 -19.96 0.28
CA PRO A 87 -7.69 -20.66 0.07
C PRO A 87 -7.15 -20.57 -1.36
N GLY A 88 -5.82 -20.51 -1.51
CA GLY A 88 -5.12 -20.49 -2.80
C GLY A 88 -4.24 -19.25 -3.01
N ARG A 89 -3.73 -19.11 -4.24
CA ARG A 89 -2.74 -18.09 -4.58
C ARG A 89 -3.38 -16.71 -4.76
N HIS A 90 -2.89 -15.77 -3.98
CA HIS A 90 -3.25 -14.37 -4.05
C HIS A 90 -2.10 -13.55 -4.59
N LYS A 91 -2.45 -12.46 -5.26
CA LYS A 91 -1.52 -11.43 -5.67
C LYS A 91 -2.08 -10.08 -5.25
N VAL A 92 -1.27 -9.28 -4.60
CA VAL A 92 -1.62 -7.91 -4.22
C VAL A 92 -0.64 -6.93 -4.84
N ILE A 93 -1.17 -5.79 -5.27
CA ILE A 93 -0.39 -4.64 -5.71
C ILE A 93 -0.84 -3.47 -4.83
N VAL A 94 0.09 -2.85 -4.10
CA VAL A 94 -0.17 -1.73 -3.20
C VAL A 94 0.62 -0.52 -3.68
N TRP A 95 0.03 0.67 -3.60
CA TRP A 95 0.71 1.92 -3.96
C TRP A 95 0.34 3.08 -3.03
N LEU A 96 1.24 4.05 -2.94
CA LEU A 96 1.05 5.29 -2.20
C LEU A 96 -0.02 6.16 -2.89
N ALA A 97 -0.96 6.71 -2.14
CA ALA A 97 -2.04 7.54 -2.69
C ALA A 97 -1.59 9.00 -2.92
N ASP A 98 -0.45 9.16 -3.61
CA ASP A 98 0.05 10.45 -4.07
C ASP A 98 0.23 10.42 -5.59
N SER A 99 -0.39 11.37 -6.29
CA SER A 99 -0.28 11.47 -7.75
C SER A 99 1.11 11.84 -8.25
N ASP A 100 1.91 12.49 -7.39
CA ASP A 100 3.24 12.96 -7.74
C ASP A 100 4.26 11.80 -7.63
N TRP A 101 3.87 10.69 -6.99
CA TRP A 101 4.65 9.46 -6.83
C TRP A 101 3.94 8.21 -7.39
N PRO A 102 3.58 8.18 -8.69
CA PRO A 102 2.78 7.10 -9.27
C PRO A 102 3.50 5.74 -9.33
N ASP A 103 4.83 5.74 -9.20
CA ASP A 103 5.67 4.54 -9.24
C ASP A 103 6.05 4.03 -7.84
N VAL A 104 5.62 4.69 -6.77
CA VAL A 104 5.80 4.21 -5.38
C VAL A 104 4.74 3.14 -5.12
N ARG A 105 5.06 1.94 -5.57
CA ARG A 105 4.21 0.76 -5.52
C ARG A 105 5.05 -0.50 -5.43
N ASP A 106 4.51 -1.52 -4.79
CA ASP A 106 5.12 -2.84 -4.75
C ASP A 106 4.05 -3.92 -4.86
N ARG A 107 4.49 -5.14 -5.18
CA ARG A 107 3.63 -6.30 -5.38
C ARG A 107 4.23 -7.53 -4.74
N LEU A 108 3.37 -8.38 -4.20
CA LEU A 108 3.77 -9.70 -3.79
C LEU A 108 2.68 -10.71 -4.06
N GLU A 109 3.06 -11.97 -3.95
CA GLU A 109 2.16 -13.10 -4.04
C GLU A 109 2.31 -13.95 -2.78
N PHE A 110 1.21 -14.53 -2.35
CA PHE A 110 1.14 -15.34 -1.14
C PHE A 110 0.03 -16.38 -1.28
N ASP A 111 0.15 -17.45 -0.52
CA ASP A 111 -0.85 -18.50 -0.44
C ASP A 111 -1.55 -18.43 0.93
N VAL A 112 -2.85 -18.70 0.91
CA VAL A 112 -3.71 -18.86 2.09
C VAL A 112 -4.27 -20.27 2.08
#